data_AF-A0A0L0FV85-F1
#
_entry.id   AF-A0A0L0FV85-F1
#
_cell.length_a   1.000
_cell.length_b   1.000
_cell.length_c   1.000
_cell.angle_alpha   90.00
_cell.angle_beta   90.00
_cell.angle_gamma   90.00
#
_symmetry.space_group_name_H-M   'P 1'
#
loop_
_entity.id
_entity.type
_entity.pdbx_description
1 polymer ?
#
loop_
_entity_poly.entity_id
_entity_poly.type
_entity_poly.pdbx_seq_one_letter_code
_entity_poly.pdbx_strand_id
1 'polypeptide(L)'
;ARNRAPAIIYIDEIDAIGKARDGGGAAGGNSERENTLNQLLVEMDGFNTTEGIVVLASTNRPDTLDKALLRPGRFDRQVEVGLPDRPGRLEIFKLHMKNLTMETVEVGAPGVGMSSNYTWEM
;
A
#
# COMPACT_ATOMS: atom_id res chain seq x y z
N ALA A 1 -18.69 3.52 11.57
CA ALA A 1 -17.85 2.50 12.24
C ALA A 1 -18.24 2.31 13.71
N ARG A 2 -18.36 3.37 14.52
CA ARG A 2 -18.73 3.31 15.94
C ARG A 2 -19.92 2.42 16.28
N ASN A 3 -21.05 2.56 15.57
CA ASN A 3 -22.25 1.74 15.80
C ASN A 3 -22.10 0.25 15.38
N ARG A 4 -20.99 -0.11 14.75
CA ARG A 4 -20.67 -1.47 14.29
C ARG A 4 -19.36 -1.97 14.88
N ALA A 5 -18.91 -1.40 16.00
CA ALA A 5 -17.72 -1.88 16.70
C ALA A 5 -17.92 -3.36 17.13
N PRO A 6 -16.87 -4.20 17.05
CA PRO A 6 -15.51 -3.88 16.59
C PRO A 6 -15.43 -3.76 15.06
N ALA A 7 -14.61 -2.82 14.55
CA ALA A 7 -14.50 -2.57 13.13
C ALA A 7 -13.07 -2.21 12.69
N ILE A 8 -12.71 -2.63 11.48
CA ILE A 8 -11.49 -2.19 10.80
C ILE A 8 -11.89 -1.26 9.66
N ILE A 9 -11.28 -0.07 9.60
CA ILE A 9 -11.39 0.86 8.48
C ILE A 9 -10.07 0.80 7.72
N TYR A 10 -10.12 0.53 6.42
CA TYR A 10 -8.95 0.54 5.55
C TYR A 10 -9.08 1.65 4.50
N ILE A 11 -8.07 2.50 4.41
CA ILE A 11 -7.98 3.61 3.46
C ILE A 11 -6.78 3.35 2.55
N ASP A 12 -7.03 3.02 1.29
CA ASP A 12 -5.96 2.92 0.31
C ASP A 12 -5.63 4.26 -0.32
N GLU A 13 -4.40 4.42 -0.80
CA GLU A 13 -3.89 5.63 -1.45
C GLU A 13 -4.22 6.92 -0.68
N ILE A 14 -3.92 6.95 0.62
CA ILE A 14 -4.27 8.11 1.46
C ILE A 14 -3.60 9.41 0.99
N ASP A 15 -2.51 9.34 0.22
CA ASP A 15 -1.89 10.51 -0.42
C ASP A 15 -2.77 11.18 -1.50
N ALA A 16 -3.87 10.54 -1.92
CA ALA A 16 -4.88 11.17 -2.75
C ALA A 16 -5.62 12.30 -2.02
N ILE A 17 -5.72 12.24 -0.68
CA ILE A 17 -6.38 13.26 0.16
C ILE A 17 -5.44 13.89 1.21
N GLY A 18 -4.34 13.23 1.54
CA GLY A 18 -3.45 13.55 2.65
C GLY A 18 -2.17 14.28 2.29
N LYS A 19 -2.04 14.83 1.07
CA LYS A 19 -0.83 15.56 0.64
C LYS A 19 -0.65 16.88 1.38
N ALA A 20 0.58 17.16 1.78
CA ALA A 20 0.97 18.45 2.33
C ALA A 20 0.79 19.56 1.29
N ARG A 21 0.57 20.79 1.76
CA ARG A 21 0.52 21.98 0.90
C ARG A 21 1.88 22.25 0.29
N ASP A 22 2.01 22.16 -1.04
CA ASP A 22 3.16 22.72 -1.72
C ASP A 22 3.11 24.25 -1.61
N GLY A 23 4.16 24.86 -1.06
CA GLY A 23 4.25 26.29 -0.77
C GLY A 23 4.31 27.22 -1.98
N GLY A 24 3.80 26.81 -3.15
CA GLY A 24 3.81 27.55 -4.40
C GLY A 24 2.39 27.78 -4.92
N GLY A 25 2.02 29.06 -5.09
CA GLY A 25 0.66 29.52 -5.34
C GLY A 25 -0.12 28.82 -6.46
N ALA A 26 -1.33 28.37 -6.12
CA ALA A 26 -2.46 28.24 -7.03
C ALA A 26 -3.75 28.31 -6.20
N ALA A 27 -4.22 29.54 -5.95
CA ALA A 27 -5.52 29.78 -5.34
C ALA A 27 -6.62 29.29 -6.30
N GLY A 28 -7.22 28.13 -6.02
CA GLY A 28 -8.46 27.73 -6.70
C GLY A 28 -8.80 26.24 -6.68
N GLY A 29 -7.82 25.33 -6.58
CA GLY A 29 -8.07 23.88 -6.76
C GLY A 29 -7.90 22.98 -5.53
N ASN A 30 -7.40 23.50 -4.41
CA ASN A 30 -6.95 22.69 -3.26
C ASN A 30 -7.95 22.62 -2.09
N SER A 31 -9.06 23.38 -2.13
CA SER A 31 -9.96 23.54 -0.98
C SER A 31 -10.72 22.27 -0.60
N GLU A 32 -11.20 21.48 -1.57
CA GLU A 32 -11.99 20.28 -1.29
C GLU A 32 -11.14 19.15 -0.69
N ARG A 33 -9.93 18.96 -1.23
CA ARG A 33 -8.95 18.01 -0.68
C ARG A 33 -8.56 18.40 0.75
N GLU A 34 -8.27 19.67 0.99
CA GLU A 34 -7.93 20.18 2.32
C GLU A 34 -9.09 20.04 3.31
N ASN A 35 -10.32 20.34 2.90
CA ASN A 35 -11.49 20.15 3.75
C ASN A 35 -11.71 18.68 4.11
N THR A 36 -11.52 17.78 3.14
CA THR A 36 -11.61 16.33 3.35
C THR A 36 -10.54 15.84 4.33
N LEU A 37 -9.29 16.32 4.18
CA LEU A 37 -8.20 16.03 5.10
C LEU A 37 -8.52 16.53 6.51
N ASN A 38 -8.95 17.77 6.65
CA ASN A 38 -9.28 18.34 7.96
C ASN A 38 -10.42 17.57 8.64
N GLN A 39 -11.45 17.17 7.89
CA GLN A 39 -12.53 16.34 8.45
C GLN A 39 -12.00 14.99 8.91
N LEU A 40 -11.13 14.34 8.12
CA LEU A 40 -10.49 13.09 8.53
C LEU A 40 -9.71 13.27 9.84
N LEU A 41 -8.92 14.34 9.96
CA LEU A 41 -8.15 14.62 11.19
C LEU A 41 -9.05 14.81 12.41
N VAL A 42 -10.18 15.52 12.26
CA VAL A 42 -11.15 15.74 13.34
C VAL A 42 -11.82 14.44 13.76
N GLU A 43 -12.23 13.61 12.80
CA GLU A 43 -12.80 12.28 13.11
C GLU A 43 -11.77 11.37 13.80
N MET A 44 -10.50 11.46 13.39
CA MET A 44 -9.40 10.70 13.99
C MET A 44 -9.13 11.09 15.44
N ASP A 45 -9.11 12.40 15.75
CA ASP A 45 -8.96 12.89 17.13
C ASP A 45 -10.15 12.51 18.02
N GLY A 46 -11.30 12.18 17.42
CA GLY A 46 -12.50 11.75 18.12
C GLY A 46 -12.51 10.27 18.51
N PHE A 47 -11.55 9.45 18.08
CA PHE A 47 -11.49 8.03 18.48
C PHE A 47 -10.80 7.88 19.84
N ASN A 48 -11.55 7.37 20.83
CA ASN A 48 -10.94 6.86 22.04
C ASN A 48 -10.51 5.40 21.85
N THR A 49 -9.39 4.99 22.47
CA THR A 49 -8.83 3.62 22.37
C THR A 49 -9.81 2.53 22.81
N THR A 50 -10.87 2.88 23.53
CA THR A 50 -11.95 2.02 24.00
C THR A 50 -13.03 1.70 22.96
N GLU A 51 -13.03 2.35 21.79
CA GLU A 51 -14.09 2.17 20.79
C GLU A 51 -13.96 0.87 19.97
N GLY A 52 -12.87 0.12 20.12
CA GLY A 52 -12.67 -1.15 19.40
C GLY A 52 -12.56 -0.98 17.88
N ILE A 53 -12.10 0.18 17.42
CA ILE A 53 -11.91 0.52 16.01
C ILE A 53 -10.42 0.59 15.71
N VAL A 54 -10.01 -0.07 14.63
CA VAL A 54 -8.65 0.03 14.09
C VAL A 54 -8.72 0.69 12.72
N VAL A 55 -7.91 1.72 12.51
CA VAL A 55 -7.79 2.40 11.21
C VAL A 55 -6.44 2.05 10.60
N LEU A 56 -6.47 1.53 9.38
CA LEU A 56 -5.30 1.19 8.57
C LEU A 56 -5.30 2.07 7.33
N ALA A 57 -4.13 2.55 6.91
CA ALA A 57 -3.99 3.28 5.67
C ALA A 57 -2.73 2.85 4.90
N SER A 58 -2.78 2.91 3.58
CA SER A 58 -1.64 2.67 2.68
C SER A 58 -1.34 3.88 1.80
N THR A 59 -0.04 4.04 1.48
CA THR A 59 0.47 5.07 0.58
C THR A 59 1.75 4.60 -0.09
N ASN A 60 1.95 5.04 -1.33
CA ASN A 60 3.22 4.86 -2.03
C ASN A 60 4.14 6.10 -1.90
N ARG A 61 3.66 7.18 -1.28
CA ARG A 61 4.36 8.48 -1.21
C ARG A 61 4.35 9.06 0.21
N PRO A 62 4.91 8.35 1.20
CA PRO A 62 4.88 8.78 2.61
C PRO A 62 5.56 10.13 2.84
N ASP A 63 6.52 10.49 1.99
CA ASP A 63 7.24 11.76 1.98
C ASP A 63 6.34 12.97 1.67
N THR A 64 5.27 12.75 0.91
CA THR A 64 4.34 13.82 0.50
C THR A 64 3.18 14.02 1.46
N LEU A 65 3.04 13.15 2.47
CA LEU A 65 1.93 13.21 3.41
C LEU A 65 2.03 14.39 4.39
N ASP A 66 0.87 14.95 4.72
CA ASP A 66 0.75 15.96 5.75
C ASP A 66 1.18 15.38 7.10
N LYS A 67 2.13 16.06 7.74
CA LYS A 67 2.70 15.66 9.04
C LYS A 67 1.65 15.54 10.14
N ALA A 68 0.50 16.20 10.00
CA ALA A 68 -0.61 16.11 10.92
C ALA A 68 -1.20 14.68 10.96
N LEU A 69 -1.19 13.93 9.87
CA LEU A 69 -1.67 12.53 9.82
C LEU A 69 -0.78 11.60 10.66
N LEU A 70 0.52 11.90 10.74
CA LEU A 70 1.54 11.07 11.38
C LEU A 70 1.74 11.37 12.88
N ARG A 71 0.91 12.24 13.46
CA ARG A 71 1.01 12.62 14.88
C ARG A 71 0.48 11.49 15.80
N PRO A 72 0.96 11.42 17.05
CA PRO A 72 0.44 10.49 18.05
C PRO A 72 -1.08 10.54 18.16
N GLY A 73 -1.73 9.37 18.23
CA GLY A 73 -3.19 9.24 18.26
C GLY A 73 -3.88 9.20 16.89
N ARG A 74 -3.13 9.33 15.79
CA ARG A 74 -3.62 9.20 14.41
C ARG A 74 -2.95 8.00 13.72
N PHE A 75 -2.21 8.21 12.63
CA PHE A 75 -1.37 7.17 12.01
C PHE A 75 0.02 7.17 12.65
N ASP A 76 0.06 6.87 13.95
CA ASP A 76 1.29 6.92 14.75
C ASP A 76 2.15 5.65 14.62
N ARG A 77 1.56 4.52 14.22
CA ARG A 77 2.25 3.29 13.84
C ARG A 77 2.46 3.24 12.33
N GLN A 78 3.72 3.19 11.93
CA GLN A 78 4.13 3.06 10.54
C GLN A 78 4.81 1.71 10.34
N VAL A 79 4.39 1.00 9.31
CA VAL A 79 4.99 -0.28 8.91
C VAL A 79 5.44 -0.11 7.47
N GLU A 80 6.75 -0.16 7.24
CA GLU A 80 7.31 -0.10 5.91
C GLU A 80 7.26 -1.49 5.27
N VAL A 81 6.73 -1.56 4.04
CA VAL A 81 6.67 -2.78 3.26
C VAL A 81 7.68 -2.67 2.12
N GLY A 82 8.83 -3.29 2.32
CA GLY A 82 9.89 -3.36 1.31
C GLY A 82 9.62 -4.40 0.23
N LEU A 83 10.49 -4.41 -0.80
CA LEU A 83 10.48 -5.46 -1.81
C LEU A 83 10.83 -6.82 -1.19
N PRO A 84 10.18 -7.91 -1.63
CA PRO A 84 10.51 -9.24 -1.14
C PRO A 84 11.94 -9.63 -1.53
N ASP A 85 12.64 -10.27 -0.60
CA ASP A 85 13.95 -10.84 -0.81
C ASP A 85 13.89 -12.10 -1.71
N ARG A 86 15.04 -12.69 -2.01
CA ARG A 86 15.10 -13.86 -2.89
C ARG A 86 14.24 -15.04 -2.40
N PRO A 87 14.30 -15.47 -1.12
CA PRO A 87 13.41 -16.53 -0.64
C PRO A 87 11.93 -16.10 -0.66
N GLY A 88 11.60 -14.88 -0.26
CA GLY A 88 10.23 -14.37 -0.31
C GLY A 88 9.65 -14.34 -1.73
N ARG A 89 10.45 -13.96 -2.74
CA ARG A 89 10.04 -14.05 -4.15
C ARG A 89 9.74 -15.48 -4.59
N LEU A 90 10.55 -16.46 -4.16
CA LEU A 90 10.31 -17.86 -4.47
C LEU A 90 9.01 -18.37 -3.84
N GLU A 91 8.70 -17.96 -2.61
CA GLU A 91 7.45 -18.31 -1.94
C GLU A 91 6.24 -17.69 -2.62
N ILE A 92 6.30 -16.41 -2.96
CA ILE A 92 5.27 -15.71 -3.74
C ILE A 92 5.06 -16.42 -5.08
N PHE A 93 6.14 -16.76 -5.78
CA PHE A 93 6.06 -17.48 -7.05
C PHE A 93 5.37 -18.83 -6.89
N LYS A 94 5.82 -19.65 -5.93
CA LYS A 94 5.21 -20.97 -5.64
C LYS A 94 3.72 -20.86 -5.28
N LEU A 95 3.33 -19.84 -4.51
CA LEU A 95 1.93 -19.58 -4.17
C LEU A 95 1.07 -19.39 -5.43
N HIS A 96 1.54 -18.56 -6.37
CA HIS A 96 0.82 -18.27 -7.61
C HIS A 96 0.85 -19.44 -8.60
N MET A 97 1.87 -20.31 -8.55
CA MET A 97 1.97 -21.50 -9.39
C MET A 97 1.10 -22.67 -8.90
N LYS A 98 0.54 -22.61 -7.69
CA LYS A 98 -0.15 -23.75 -7.05
C LYS A 98 -1.33 -24.31 -7.84
N ASN A 99 -2.03 -23.46 -8.60
CA ASN A 99 -3.20 -23.83 -9.40
C ASN A 99 -2.90 -23.96 -10.90
N LEU A 100 -1.62 -23.84 -11.29
CA LEU A 100 -1.20 -24.03 -12.66
C LEU A 100 -0.74 -25.48 -12.84
N THR A 101 -1.26 -26.13 -13.88
CA THR A 101 -0.72 -27.40 -14.34
C THR A 101 0.64 -27.11 -14.97
N MET A 102 1.71 -27.40 -14.23
CA MET A 102 3.07 -27.24 -14.71
C MET A 102 3.45 -28.51 -15.46
N GLU A 103 3.63 -28.42 -16.77
CA GLU A 103 4.28 -29.49 -17.52
C GLU A 103 5.80 -29.38 -17.29
N THR A 104 6.41 -30.46 -16.81
CA THR A 104 7.87 -30.49 -16.67
C THR A 104 8.43 -30.73 -18.04
N VAL A 105 8.91 -29.66 -18.66
CA VAL A 105 9.52 -29.72 -19.98
C VAL A 105 11.00 -30.02 -19.80
N GLU A 106 11.46 -31.17 -20.28
CA GLU A 106 12.89 -31.42 -20.40
C GLU A 106 13.50 -30.48 -21.43
N VAL A 107 14.57 -29.80 -21.03
CA VAL A 107 15.35 -28.96 -21.94
C VAL A 107 15.99 -29.88 -22.99
N GLY A 108 15.41 -29.90 -24.20
CA GLY A 108 15.80 -30.79 -25.29
C GLY A 108 14.68 -31.73 -25.79
N ALA A 109 13.49 -31.71 -25.19
CA ALA A 109 12.37 -32.49 -25.69
C ALA A 109 11.94 -32.06 -27.12
N PRO A 110 11.51 -32.98 -27.99
CA PRO A 110 11.09 -32.66 -29.35
C PRO A 110 9.93 -31.63 -29.34
N GLY A 111 10.15 -30.45 -29.91
CA GLY A 111 9.16 -29.36 -29.94
C GLY A 111 9.47 -28.18 -29.00
N VAL A 112 10.46 -28.32 -28.12
CA VAL A 112 10.95 -27.23 -27.26
C VAL A 112 12.10 -26.54 -27.97
N GLY A 113 11.78 -25.55 -28.79
CA GLY A 113 12.81 -24.73 -29.42
C GLY A 113 13.55 -23.92 -28.35
N MET A 114 14.82 -24.22 -28.11
CA MET A 114 15.73 -23.25 -27.49
C MET A 114 15.77 -22.03 -28.42
N SER A 115 15.07 -20.95 -28.06
CA SER A 115 15.31 -19.68 -28.73
C SER A 115 16.70 -19.24 -28.34
N SER A 116 17.62 -19.23 -29.31
CA SER A 116 19.05 -18.95 -29.13
C SER A 116 19.38 -17.51 -28.67
N ASN A 117 18.43 -16.77 -28.10
CA ASN A 117 18.56 -15.33 -27.82
C ASN A 117 18.74 -14.98 -26.34
N TYR A 118 18.99 -15.94 -25.45
CA TYR A 118 19.35 -15.65 -24.06
C TYR A 118 20.72 -16.23 -23.74
N THR A 119 21.77 -15.44 -23.98
CA THR A 119 23.10 -15.68 -23.44
C THR A 119 23.11 -15.30 -21.96
N TRP A 120 23.03 -16.29 -21.08
CA TRP A 120 23.41 -16.13 -19.67
C TRP A 120 24.90 -16.48 -19.59
N GLU A 121 25.76 -15.49 -19.82
CA GLU A 121 27.16 -15.60 -19.41
C GLU A 121 27.21 -15.62 -17.88
N MET A 122 27.86 -16.66 -17.35
CA MET A 122 28.09 -16.86 -15.90
C MET A 122 29.06 -15.82 -15.35
#